data_AF-A0A815ZDM5-F1
#
_entry.id   AF-A0A815ZDM5-F1
#
_cell.length_a   1.000
_cell.length_b   1.000
_cell.length_c   1.000
_cell.angle_alpha   90.00
_cell.angle_beta   90.00
_cell.angle_gamma   90.00
#
_symmetry.space_group_name_H-M   'P 1'
#
loop_
_entity.id
_entity.type
_entity.pdbx_description
1 polymer ?
#
loop_
_entity_poly.entity_id
_entity_poly.type
_entity_poly.pdbx_seq_one_letter_code
_entity_poly.pdbx_strand_id
1 'polypeptide(L)'
;MLHFIIFFLFIVIFNNVYFVVSWDPSNFTFNPGQDYELVFQDDFENVGPVKAFINGKPAYAPNPKNWAPIVGMHIDGGLQNFTNSIFNAYVQDGKFTLVALKEGLTSGMYASKNLQEFTFGIWAAKIQLPYGK
;
A
#
# COMPACT_ATOMS: atom_id res chain seq x y z
N MET A 1 -57.69 1.80 -25.46
CA MET A 1 -57.01 2.12 -24.18
C MET A 1 -55.95 1.07 -23.85
N LEU A 2 -54.89 0.98 -24.64
CA LEU A 2 -53.78 0.04 -24.41
C LEU A 2 -52.45 0.59 -24.98
N HIS A 3 -52.28 1.91 -24.99
CA HIS A 3 -51.07 2.57 -25.51
C HIS A 3 -50.42 3.52 -24.50
N PHE A 4 -51.01 3.68 -23.31
CA PHE A 4 -50.51 4.58 -22.27
C PHE A 4 -49.77 3.89 -21.11
N ILE A 5 -49.73 2.55 -21.08
CA ILE A 5 -49.15 1.81 -19.95
C ILE A 5 -47.67 1.44 -20.18
N ILE A 6 -47.22 1.39 -21.44
CA ILE A 6 -45.84 0.94 -21.75
C ILE A 6 -44.80 2.06 -21.55
N PHE A 7 -45.21 3.33 -21.56
CA PHE A 7 -44.26 4.45 -21.44
C PHE A 7 -43.79 4.71 -20.01
N PHE A 8 -44.54 4.26 -19.00
CA PHE A 8 -44.14 4.44 -17.59
C PHE A 8 -43.25 3.31 -17.05
N LEU A 9 -43.09 2.20 -17.79
CA LEU A 9 -42.26 1.08 -17.35
C LEU A 9 -40.76 1.24 -17.68
N PHE A 10 -40.38 2.25 -18.47
CA PHE A 10 -38.99 2.51 -18.83
C PHE A 10 -38.26 3.49 -17.88
N ILE A 11 -38.97 4.14 -16.96
CA ILE A 11 -38.41 5.21 -16.12
C ILE A 11 -37.81 4.67 -14.79
N VAL A 12 -38.01 3.40 -14.45
CA VAL A 12 -37.62 2.86 -13.12
C VAL A 12 -36.66 1.66 -13.22
N ILE A 13 -35.58 1.77 -14.00
CA ILE A 13 -34.49 0.75 -13.96
C ILE A 13 -33.09 1.35 -13.76
N PHE A 14 -32.90 2.68 -13.76
CA PHE A 14 -31.55 3.28 -13.70
C PHE A 14 -31.18 4.01 -12.40
N ASN A 15 -31.88 3.80 -11.28
CA ASN A 15 -31.57 4.53 -10.03
C ASN A 15 -30.51 3.88 -9.12
N ASN A 16 -29.81 2.83 -9.54
CA ASN A 16 -28.74 2.24 -8.72
C ASN A 16 -27.53 1.75 -9.53
N VAL A 17 -27.13 2.49 -10.57
CA VAL A 17 -25.72 2.45 -10.97
C VAL A 17 -24.99 3.31 -9.95
N TYR A 18 -24.59 2.70 -8.84
CA TYR A 18 -23.56 3.28 -7.99
C TYR A 18 -22.34 3.45 -8.91
N PHE A 19 -22.12 4.67 -9.39
CA PHE A 19 -20.81 5.09 -9.85
C PHE A 19 -19.91 4.93 -8.63
N VAL A 20 -19.25 3.79 -8.53
CA VAL A 20 -18.13 3.61 -7.63
C VAL A 20 -17.14 4.66 -8.08
N VAL A 21 -17.07 5.78 -7.35
CA VAL A 21 -16.04 6.79 -7.54
C VAL A 21 -14.74 6.05 -7.27
N SER A 22 -14.07 5.62 -8.34
CA SER A 22 -12.77 4.99 -8.24
C SER A 22 -11.83 6.01 -7.63
N TRP A 23 -11.18 5.65 -6.52
CA TRP A 23 -10.19 6.51 -5.89
C TRP A 23 -9.03 6.74 -6.86
N ASP A 24 -8.78 7.99 -7.24
CA ASP A 24 -7.61 8.37 -8.03
C ASP A 24 -6.46 8.76 -7.10
N PRO A 25 -5.46 7.87 -6.91
CA PRO A 25 -4.34 8.14 -6.03
C PRO A 25 -3.47 9.32 -6.49
N SER A 26 -3.53 9.72 -7.76
CA SER A 26 -2.71 10.84 -8.28
C SER A 26 -3.09 12.19 -7.68
N ASN A 27 -4.34 12.34 -7.19
CA ASN A 27 -4.83 13.57 -6.57
C ASN A 27 -4.62 13.61 -5.05
N PHE A 28 -3.98 12.59 -4.47
CA PHE A 28 -3.72 12.59 -3.02
C PHE A 28 -2.69 13.66 -2.66
N THR A 29 -3.13 14.65 -1.88
CA THR A 29 -2.26 15.62 -1.20
C THR A 29 -2.54 15.52 0.29
N PHE A 30 -1.48 15.31 1.09
CA PHE A 30 -1.60 15.32 2.53
C PHE A 30 -1.46 16.76 3.05
N ASN A 31 -2.51 17.26 3.71
CA ASN A 31 -2.49 18.55 4.39
C ASN A 31 -3.00 18.35 5.84
N PRO A 32 -2.11 18.28 6.83
CA PRO A 32 -2.50 18.06 8.22
C PRO A 32 -3.16 19.29 8.87
N GLY A 33 -3.08 20.47 8.25
CA GLY A 33 -3.56 21.73 8.82
C GLY A 33 -2.41 22.73 9.04
N GLN A 34 -2.75 23.97 9.40
CA GLN A 34 -1.77 25.06 9.52
C GLN A 34 -0.86 24.95 10.75
N ASP A 35 -1.30 24.25 11.80
CA ASP A 35 -0.59 24.13 13.07
C ASP A 35 0.27 22.85 13.17
N TYR A 36 0.48 22.17 12.04
CA TYR A 36 1.27 20.95 11.97
C TYR A 36 2.57 21.17 11.21
N GLU A 37 3.66 20.59 11.72
CA GLU A 37 4.95 20.50 11.04
C GLU A 37 5.23 19.07 10.58
N LEU A 38 5.93 18.95 9.44
CA LEU A 38 6.39 17.66 8.95
C LEU A 38 7.62 17.22 9.76
N VAL A 39 7.43 16.25 10.66
CA VAL A 39 8.52 15.71 11.50
C VAL A 39 9.20 14.47 10.91
N PHE A 40 8.52 13.76 10.02
CA PHE A 40 9.03 12.53 9.40
C PHE A 40 8.33 12.26 8.07
N GLN A 41 9.09 11.82 7.08
CA GLN A 41 8.61 11.38 5.78
C GLN A 41 9.57 10.34 5.20
N ASP A 42 9.03 9.40 4.44
CA ASP A 42 9.79 8.51 3.59
C ASP A 42 9.06 8.41 2.24
N ASP A 43 9.66 8.98 1.20
CA ASP A 43 9.13 8.94 -0.17
C ASP A 43 9.56 7.67 -0.91
N PHE A 44 10.24 6.76 -0.21
CA PHE A 44 10.81 5.54 -0.72
C PHE A 44 11.74 5.80 -1.90
N GLU A 45 12.64 6.77 -1.73
CA GLU A 45 13.74 7.00 -2.64
C GLU A 45 14.74 5.83 -2.61
N ASN A 46 15.45 5.65 -3.73
CA ASN A 46 16.43 4.58 -3.86
C ASN A 46 17.67 4.93 -3.01
N VAL A 47 17.72 4.39 -1.78
CA VAL A 47 18.87 4.57 -0.90
C VAL A 47 19.79 3.36 -0.93
N GLY A 48 21.07 3.59 -1.20
CA GLY A 48 22.10 2.56 -1.21
C GLY A 48 22.20 1.76 -2.51
N PRO A 49 22.93 0.64 -2.50
CA PRO A 49 23.22 -0.12 -3.71
C PRO A 49 22.02 -0.96 -4.17
N VAL A 50 21.98 -1.24 -5.47
CA VAL A 50 21.05 -2.21 -6.05
C VAL A 50 21.26 -3.58 -5.40
N LYS A 51 20.16 -4.24 -5.01
CA LYS A 51 20.17 -5.56 -4.36
C LYS A 51 19.70 -6.68 -5.28
N ALA A 52 18.84 -6.38 -6.24
CA ALA A 52 18.35 -7.32 -7.25
C ALA A 52 17.80 -6.59 -8.47
N PHE A 53 17.43 -7.35 -9.51
CA PHE A 53 16.56 -6.88 -10.58
C PHE A 53 15.22 -7.61 -10.49
N ILE A 54 14.13 -6.86 -10.34
CA ILE A 54 12.77 -7.39 -10.24
C ILE A 54 11.96 -6.77 -11.38
N ASN A 55 11.32 -7.60 -12.20
CA ASN A 55 10.58 -7.17 -13.39
C ASN A 55 11.42 -6.26 -14.33
N GLY A 56 12.71 -6.57 -14.47
CA GLY A 56 13.64 -5.84 -15.35
C GLY A 56 14.13 -4.49 -14.81
N LYS A 57 13.80 -4.13 -13.56
CA LYS A 57 14.19 -2.87 -12.93
C LYS A 57 15.04 -3.12 -11.68
N PRO A 58 15.97 -2.20 -11.33
CA PRO A 58 16.77 -2.32 -10.12
C PRO A 58 15.89 -2.18 -8.87
N ALA A 59 16.05 -3.10 -7.94
CA ALA A 59 15.36 -3.12 -6.65
C ALA A 59 16.35 -2.81 -5.51
N TYR A 60 15.90 -1.97 -4.57
CA TYR A 60 16.69 -1.49 -3.44
C TYR A 60 16.09 -1.99 -2.12
N ALA A 61 16.92 -2.07 -1.08
CA ALA A 61 16.39 -2.34 0.26
C ALA A 61 15.68 -1.08 0.81
N PRO A 62 14.66 -1.23 1.68
CA PRO A 62 14.09 -0.12 2.41
C PRO A 62 15.16 0.65 3.20
N ASN A 63 14.95 1.96 3.40
CA ASN A 63 15.93 2.81 4.09
C ASN A 63 16.19 2.30 5.50
N PRO A 64 17.41 1.80 5.82
CA PRO A 64 17.68 1.19 7.13
C PRO A 64 17.70 2.21 8.27
N LYS A 65 17.70 3.52 7.97
CA LYS A 65 17.50 4.57 8.97
C LYS A 65 16.05 4.67 9.45
N ASN A 66 15.09 4.23 8.62
CA ASN A 66 13.67 4.40 8.86
C ASN A 66 12.97 3.05 9.14
N TRP A 67 13.46 1.97 8.54
CA TRP A 67 12.79 0.67 8.55
C TRP A 67 13.74 -0.47 8.90
N ALA A 68 13.32 -1.31 9.86
CA ALA A 68 13.98 -2.56 10.20
C ALA A 68 13.08 -3.75 9.83
N PRO A 69 13.62 -4.82 9.21
CA PRO A 69 12.86 -6.02 8.93
C PRO A 69 12.53 -6.77 10.22
N ILE A 70 11.31 -7.30 10.28
CA ILE A 70 10.89 -8.28 11.28
C ILE A 70 10.89 -9.65 10.59
N VAL A 71 11.62 -10.61 11.17
CA VAL A 71 11.89 -11.92 10.55
C VAL A 71 11.44 -13.04 11.47
N GLY A 72 10.73 -14.02 10.91
CA GLY A 72 10.30 -15.23 11.60
C GLY A 72 8.87 -15.63 11.26
N MET A 73 8.50 -16.82 11.74
CA MET A 73 7.19 -17.44 11.53
C MET A 73 6.25 -17.12 12.69
N HIS A 74 4.95 -17.00 12.42
CA HIS A 74 3.88 -16.80 13.43
C HIS A 74 4.02 -15.53 14.29
N ILE A 75 4.73 -14.52 13.81
CA ILE A 75 4.92 -13.26 14.55
C ILE A 75 3.61 -12.49 14.70
N ASP A 76 2.72 -12.59 13.72
CA ASP A 76 1.42 -11.92 13.66
C ASP A 76 0.23 -12.92 13.68
N GLY A 77 0.50 -14.18 13.99
CA GLY A 77 -0.50 -15.26 13.92
C GLY A 77 -0.84 -15.74 12.51
N GLY A 78 -0.17 -15.24 11.47
CA GLY A 78 -0.32 -15.70 10.08
C GLY A 78 0.42 -17.01 9.78
N LEU A 79 0.19 -17.52 8.57
CA LEU A 79 0.85 -18.74 8.04
C LEU A 79 2.24 -18.45 7.46
N GLN A 80 2.49 -17.19 7.11
CA GLN A 80 3.71 -16.79 6.45
C GLN A 80 4.92 -16.78 7.38
N ASN A 81 6.08 -17.03 6.79
CA ASN A 81 7.37 -16.72 7.36
C ASN A 81 7.84 -15.35 6.85
N PHE A 82 7.96 -14.38 7.74
CA PHE A 82 8.52 -13.09 7.37
C PHE A 82 10.03 -13.20 7.18
N THR A 83 10.55 -12.67 6.08
CA THR A 83 11.98 -12.74 5.75
C THR A 83 12.55 -11.35 5.44
N ASN A 84 13.89 -11.25 5.47
CA ASN A 84 14.63 -10.09 4.99
C ASN A 84 15.05 -10.21 3.52
N SER A 85 14.44 -11.14 2.76
CA SER A 85 14.73 -11.33 1.34
C SER A 85 14.30 -10.09 0.54
N ILE A 86 15.16 -9.65 -0.38
CA ILE A 86 14.85 -8.59 -1.34
C ILE A 86 13.63 -8.93 -2.21
N PHE A 87 13.26 -10.21 -2.35
CA PHE A 87 12.08 -10.63 -3.11
C PHE A 87 10.77 -10.52 -2.31
N ASN A 88 10.84 -10.36 -0.99
CA ASN A 88 9.67 -10.15 -0.14
C ASN A 88 9.43 -8.67 0.19
N ALA A 89 10.46 -7.84 0.07
CA ALA A 89 10.39 -6.42 0.40
C ALA A 89 11.45 -5.63 -0.36
N TYR A 90 11.02 -4.64 -1.13
CA TYR A 90 11.94 -3.79 -1.90
C TYR A 90 11.36 -2.41 -2.19
N VAL A 91 12.26 -1.47 -2.45
CA VAL A 91 11.97 -0.13 -2.96
C VAL A 91 12.26 -0.07 -4.45
N GLN A 92 11.32 0.44 -5.23
CA GLN A 92 11.46 0.67 -6.66
C GLN A 92 10.45 1.74 -7.13
N ASP A 93 10.87 2.62 -8.04
CA ASP A 93 10.00 3.65 -8.63
C ASP A 93 9.27 4.54 -7.58
N GLY A 94 9.94 4.86 -6.46
CA GLY A 94 9.35 5.68 -5.38
C GLY A 94 8.30 4.94 -4.55
N LYS A 95 8.38 3.60 -4.48
CA LYS A 95 7.41 2.76 -3.77
C LYS A 95 8.10 1.69 -2.95
N PHE A 96 7.70 1.55 -1.70
CA PHE A 96 8.00 0.36 -0.91
C PHE A 96 6.95 -0.72 -1.17
N THR A 97 7.41 -1.85 -1.70
CA THR A 97 6.58 -3.00 -2.05
C THR A 97 6.85 -4.15 -1.08
N LEU A 98 5.80 -4.65 -0.45
CA LEU A 98 5.80 -5.92 0.29
C LEU A 98 5.16 -7.00 -0.58
N VAL A 99 5.83 -8.14 -0.72
CA VAL A 99 5.39 -9.25 -1.57
C VAL A 99 5.18 -10.50 -0.74
N ALA A 100 3.95 -11.00 -0.75
CA ALA A 100 3.61 -12.33 -0.28
C ALA A 100 3.82 -13.34 -1.41
N LEU A 101 4.69 -14.32 -1.18
CA LEU A 101 4.99 -15.41 -2.11
C LEU A 101 4.30 -16.69 -1.62
N LYS A 102 3.47 -17.27 -2.50
CA LYS A 102 2.79 -18.54 -2.23
C LYS A 102 3.78 -19.69 -2.08
N GLU A 103 4.82 -19.71 -2.92
CA GLU A 103 5.91 -20.67 -2.81
C GLU A 103 6.75 -20.34 -1.57
N GLY A 104 6.83 -21.31 -0.64
CA GLY A 104 7.51 -21.14 0.65
C GLY A 104 6.74 -20.32 1.69
N LEU A 105 5.54 -19.82 1.36
CA LEU A 105 4.70 -18.99 2.23
C LEU A 105 5.52 -17.86 2.89
N THR A 106 6.22 -17.06 2.09
CA THR A 106 7.08 -16.00 2.62
C THR A 106 6.46 -14.62 2.40
N SER A 107 6.76 -13.67 3.28
CA SER A 107 6.37 -12.27 3.12
C SER A 107 7.40 -11.33 3.73
N GLY A 108 7.22 -10.03 3.57
CA GLY A 108 8.02 -8.99 4.21
C GLY A 108 7.22 -8.31 5.32
N MET A 109 7.88 -8.02 6.45
CA MET A 109 7.33 -7.20 7.52
C MET A 109 8.42 -6.24 8.00
N TYR A 110 8.06 -4.98 8.19
CA TYR A 110 8.98 -3.93 8.61
C TYR A 110 8.34 -3.07 9.69
N ALA A 111 9.18 -2.53 10.56
CA ALA A 111 8.78 -1.57 11.57
C ALA A 111 9.80 -0.44 11.69
N SER A 112 9.35 0.71 12.15
CA SER A 112 10.21 1.83 12.54
C SER A 112 10.67 1.73 14.01
N LYS A 113 10.33 0.65 14.72
CA LYS A 113 10.66 0.47 16.15
C LYS A 113 12.15 0.61 16.39
N ASN A 114 12.55 1.37 17.42
CA ASN A 114 13.93 1.74 17.76
C ASN A 114 14.68 2.57 16.69
N LEU A 115 14.02 2.99 15.62
CA LEU A 115 14.57 3.90 14.60
C LEU A 115 13.87 5.25 14.67
N GLN A 116 12.54 5.21 14.71
CA GLN A 116 11.69 6.37 14.85
C GLN A 116 10.43 5.99 15.64
N GLU A 117 10.20 6.72 16.73
CA GLU A 117 9.07 6.51 17.64
C GLU A 117 8.21 7.76 17.71
N PHE A 118 6.91 7.55 17.85
CA PHE A 118 5.93 8.62 17.84
C PHE A 118 4.89 8.40 18.92
N THR A 119 4.52 9.47 19.61
CA THR A 119 3.49 9.44 20.66
C THR A 119 2.19 10.10 20.21
N PHE A 120 2.30 11.21 19.48
CA PHE A 120 1.19 11.99 18.96
C PHE A 120 1.46 12.43 17.51
N GLY A 121 0.43 12.92 16.83
CA GLY A 121 0.55 13.47 15.47
C GLY A 121 -0.51 12.92 14.52
N ILE A 122 -0.39 13.33 13.26
CA ILE A 122 -1.22 12.82 12.16
C ILE A 122 -0.34 11.99 11.25
N TRP A 123 -0.80 10.78 10.94
CA TRP A 123 -0.13 9.83 10.07
C TRP A 123 -0.91 9.68 8.77
N ALA A 124 -0.20 9.71 7.66
CA ALA A 124 -0.77 9.39 6.37
C ALA A 124 0.17 8.44 5.62
N ALA A 125 -0.43 7.46 4.95
CA ALA A 125 0.27 6.56 4.05
C ALA A 125 -0.57 6.37 2.79
N LYS A 126 0.05 6.50 1.63
CA LYS A 126 -0.58 6.23 0.34
C LYS A 126 -0.30 4.78 -0.04
N ILE A 127 -1.28 3.90 0.19
CA ILE A 127 -1.10 2.45 0.07
C ILE A 127 -1.98 1.90 -1.06
N GLN A 128 -1.39 1.06 -1.91
CA GLN A 128 -2.13 0.17 -2.79
C GLN A 128 -2.16 -1.22 -2.16
N LEU A 129 -3.34 -1.65 -1.71
CA LEU A 129 -3.49 -2.98 -1.12
C LEU A 129 -3.34 -4.08 -2.19
N PRO A 130 -2.77 -5.25 -1.83
CA PRO A 130 -2.83 -6.41 -2.71
C PRO A 130 -4.29 -6.85 -2.87
N TYR A 131 -4.57 -7.55 -3.97
CA TYR A 131 -5.87 -8.20 -4.17
C TYR A 131 -5.66 -9.70 -4.33
N GLY A 132 -6.56 -10.50 -3.73
CA GLY A 132 -6.64 -11.94 -3.95
C GLY A 132 -7.68 -12.28 -5.00
N LYS A 133 -7.49 -13.37 -5.74
CA LYS A 133 -8.52 -14.04 -6.53
C LYS A 133 -8.84 -15.39 -5.90
#